data_AF-A0A2S2NEE0-F1
#
_entry.id   AF-A0A2S2NEE0-F1
#
_cell.length_a   1.000
_cell.length_b   1.000
_cell.length_c   1.000
_cell.angle_alpha   90.00
_cell.angle_beta   90.00
_cell.angle_gamma   90.00
#
_symmetry.space_group_name_H-M   'P 1'
#
loop_
_entity.id
_entity.type
_entity.pdbx_description
1 polymer ?
#
loop_
_entity_poly.entity_id
_entity_poly.type
_entity_poly.pdbx_seq_one_letter_code
_entity_poly.pdbx_strand_id
1 'polypeptide(L)'
;MKKSRKESELNTVDSQIKGLDMRLKYGKTDKENTLKQIRDLEKELKFLENKLEGSGPRIEEIERTMRTRDIEIQSMRGRMNSVEDDVFADFCRQIGMTNIRQYEERELRSQQERAKIRLEFENQKNRIMSQLDFERTKDTQNNVTRWERAVHDDEDELERAKQAEQKQMSEIEMDMKEVDRLKAQRQTKKQEVDQMDEVISKARKEVGAIAKDIQAAQKQVTNLENKVEMRRADRHAILTHCRMEDINIPLLQGNLEDIIQEQSVNNSEEQGRDSTANTQEIYDQEARITVDYSSLPDNLKDLEDLDDIKKLTDKMAKTMAEQSMKLQKIHAPNFKAMQKLDQAREKMQETDREFNTARTRAKKAKQNFERIKKERHNKFTECFEHVANEIDLIYKALSKNQSAQAFLGPENPEEPYLDGINYNCVAPGKRFQPMSNLSGGEKTVAALALLFAIHSYQPAPFFVLDEIDAALDNTNIGKVASYILQKKTNLQTIVISLKEEFFHHADALVGICPDEGQCLISKVIMMDLAEYPLAETDESIAFSLR
;
A
#
# COMPACT_ATOMS: atom_id res chain seq x y z
N MET A 1 -4.45 -76.28 -2.26
CA MET A 1 -3.96 -74.93 -1.92
C MET A 1 -2.91 -74.84 -0.79
N LYS A 2 -2.32 -75.94 -0.27
CA LYS A 2 -1.26 -75.87 0.78
C LYS A 2 0.19 -76.12 0.32
N LYS A 3 0.44 -76.56 -0.93
CA LYS A 3 1.80 -76.77 -1.48
C LYS A 3 2.42 -75.50 -2.10
N SER A 4 1.64 -74.70 -2.83
CA SER A 4 2.14 -73.50 -3.55
C SER A 4 2.60 -72.35 -2.63
N ARG A 5 2.00 -72.17 -1.43
CA ARG A 5 2.46 -71.15 -0.47
C ARG A 5 3.81 -71.49 0.19
N LYS A 6 4.07 -72.77 0.46
CA LYS A 6 5.35 -73.21 1.07
C LYS A 6 6.52 -73.10 0.09
N GLU A 7 6.26 -73.24 -1.21
CA GLU A 7 7.27 -73.13 -2.26
C GLU A 7 7.76 -71.68 -2.46
N SER A 8 6.83 -70.71 -2.33
CA SER A 8 7.17 -69.28 -2.33
C SER A 8 8.01 -68.88 -1.10
N GLU A 9 7.68 -69.40 0.09
CA GLU A 9 8.46 -69.14 1.31
C GLU A 9 9.87 -69.76 1.23
N LEU A 10 9.99 -70.97 0.68
CA LEU A 10 11.27 -71.64 0.44
C LEU A 10 12.17 -70.86 -0.53
N ASN A 11 11.60 -70.34 -1.62
CA ASN A 11 12.35 -69.52 -2.58
C ASN A 11 12.79 -68.18 -1.98
N THR A 12 11.98 -67.57 -1.10
CA THR A 12 12.42 -66.35 -0.39
C THR A 12 13.55 -66.63 0.60
N VAL A 13 13.50 -67.75 1.32
CA VAL A 13 14.58 -68.15 2.24
C VAL A 13 15.85 -68.52 1.47
N ASP A 14 15.74 -69.22 0.34
CA ASP A 14 16.90 -69.57 -0.51
C ASP A 14 17.56 -68.32 -1.13
N SER A 15 16.75 -67.32 -1.53
CA SER A 15 17.26 -66.02 -1.97
C SER A 15 17.95 -65.25 -0.83
N GLN A 16 17.44 -65.33 0.40
CA GLN A 16 18.07 -64.70 1.57
C GLN A 16 19.38 -65.40 1.94
N ILE A 17 19.43 -66.74 1.87
CA ILE A 17 20.65 -67.52 2.10
C ILE A 17 21.70 -67.17 1.05
N LYS A 18 21.34 -67.12 -0.24
CA LYS A 18 22.26 -66.70 -1.31
C LYS A 18 22.76 -65.25 -1.13
N GLY A 19 21.88 -64.35 -0.67
CA GLY A 19 22.25 -62.98 -0.35
C GLY A 19 23.22 -62.87 0.83
N LEU A 20 23.01 -63.68 1.88
CA LEU A 20 23.91 -63.77 3.03
C LEU A 20 25.25 -64.42 2.66
N ASP A 21 25.26 -65.45 1.81
CA ASP A 21 26.50 -66.08 1.33
C ASP A 21 27.34 -65.13 0.47
N MET A 22 26.70 -64.35 -0.41
CA MET A 22 27.38 -63.29 -1.16
C MET A 22 27.99 -62.26 -0.20
N ARG A 23 27.24 -61.79 0.81
CA ARG A 23 27.76 -60.85 1.83
C ARG A 23 28.92 -61.45 2.62
N LEU A 24 28.85 -62.73 2.98
CA LEU A 24 29.90 -63.41 3.72
C LEU A 24 31.17 -63.58 2.87
N LYS A 25 31.01 -63.82 1.56
CA LYS A 25 32.12 -63.85 0.60
C LYS A 25 32.76 -62.47 0.42
N TYR A 26 31.96 -61.41 0.26
CA TYR A 26 32.50 -60.04 0.22
C TYR A 26 33.21 -59.66 1.52
N GLY A 27 32.62 -59.96 2.69
CA GLY A 27 33.23 -59.67 3.98
C GLY A 27 34.54 -60.43 4.23
N LYS A 28 34.66 -61.68 3.76
CA LYS A 28 35.93 -62.43 3.81
C LYS A 28 37.00 -61.81 2.92
N THR A 29 36.62 -61.41 1.70
CA THR A 29 37.55 -60.78 0.75
C THR A 29 38.03 -59.42 1.27
N ASP A 30 37.12 -58.64 1.86
CA ASP A 30 37.45 -57.35 2.46
C ASP A 30 38.39 -57.51 3.66
N LYS A 31 38.11 -58.47 4.57
CA LYS A 31 39.00 -58.82 5.68
C LYS A 31 40.41 -59.21 5.21
N GLU A 32 40.53 -59.99 4.15
CA GLU A 32 41.84 -60.36 3.59
C GLU A 32 42.59 -59.16 3.00
N ASN A 33 41.88 -58.25 2.35
CA ASN A 33 42.46 -57.02 1.82
C ASN A 33 42.94 -56.09 2.93
N THR A 34 42.14 -55.89 3.99
CA THR A 34 42.54 -55.09 5.15
C THR A 34 43.74 -55.69 5.87
N LEU A 35 43.80 -57.02 6.01
CA LEU A 35 44.94 -57.72 6.62
C LEU A 35 46.24 -57.65 5.78
N LYS A 36 46.14 -57.47 4.46
CA LYS A 36 47.30 -57.16 3.62
C LYS A 36 47.76 -55.72 3.82
N GLN A 37 46.84 -54.77 3.81
CA GLN A 37 47.15 -53.35 4.04
C GLN A 37 47.83 -53.12 5.40
N ILE A 38 47.36 -53.77 6.46
CA ILE A 38 47.99 -53.68 7.79
C ILE A 38 49.44 -54.19 7.74
N ARG A 39 49.72 -55.31 7.06
CA ARG A 39 51.07 -55.85 6.93
C ARG A 39 52.01 -54.96 6.13
N ASP A 40 51.50 -54.29 5.11
CA ASP A 40 52.30 -53.36 4.31
C ASP A 40 52.62 -52.09 5.10
N LEU A 41 51.64 -51.57 5.86
CA LEU A 41 51.85 -50.43 6.78
C LEU A 41 52.85 -50.77 7.89
N GLU A 42 52.79 -51.97 8.48
CA GLU A 42 53.76 -52.40 9.52
C GLU A 42 55.20 -52.48 8.98
N LYS A 43 55.39 -52.86 7.71
CA LYS A 43 56.71 -52.84 7.07
C LYS A 43 57.21 -51.42 6.86
N GLU A 44 56.33 -50.52 6.43
CA GLU A 44 56.65 -49.12 6.18
C GLU A 44 57.02 -48.40 7.49
N LEU A 45 56.31 -48.72 8.58
CA LEU A 45 56.58 -48.19 9.92
C LEU A 45 57.97 -48.61 10.41
N LYS A 46 58.33 -49.90 10.28
CA LYS A 46 59.69 -50.38 10.62
C LYS A 46 60.78 -49.76 9.76
N PHE A 47 60.50 -49.49 8.49
CA PHE A 47 61.46 -48.81 7.61
C PHE A 47 61.69 -47.35 8.05
N LEU A 48 60.63 -46.65 8.45
CA LEU A 48 60.71 -45.29 8.96
C LEU A 48 61.40 -45.21 10.32
N GLU A 49 61.16 -46.16 11.24
CA GLU A 49 61.85 -46.25 12.53
C GLU A 49 63.36 -46.38 12.36
N ASN A 50 63.81 -47.28 11.47
CA ASN A 50 65.24 -47.45 11.18
C ASN A 50 65.89 -46.18 10.57
N LYS A 51 65.15 -45.43 9.75
CA LYS A 51 65.63 -44.12 9.23
C LYS A 51 65.73 -43.07 10.31
N LEU A 52 64.82 -43.08 11.28
CA LEU A 52 64.82 -42.14 12.39
C LEU A 52 66.04 -42.38 13.31
N GLU A 53 66.31 -43.64 13.64
CA GLU A 53 67.50 -44.02 14.44
C GLU A 53 68.81 -43.64 13.74
N GLY A 54 68.90 -43.77 12.42
CA GLY A 54 70.08 -43.36 11.65
C GLY A 54 70.27 -41.83 11.53
N SER A 55 69.20 -41.05 11.71
CA SER A 55 69.24 -39.58 11.56
C SER A 55 69.78 -38.87 12.80
N GLY A 56 69.51 -39.41 14.01
CA GLY A 56 69.99 -38.86 15.28
C GLY A 56 71.50 -38.61 15.36
N PRO A 57 72.38 -39.61 15.12
CA PRO A 57 73.83 -39.43 15.20
C PRO A 57 74.38 -38.44 14.15
N ARG A 58 73.70 -38.32 13.00
CA ARG A 58 74.09 -37.39 11.93
C ARG A 58 73.79 -35.94 12.28
N ILE A 59 72.71 -35.69 13.02
CA ILE A 59 72.37 -34.36 13.54
C ILE A 59 73.43 -33.93 14.57
N GLU A 60 73.79 -34.82 15.50
CA GLU A 60 74.83 -34.50 16.51
C GLU A 60 76.19 -34.17 15.88
N GLU A 61 76.58 -34.87 14.81
CA GLU A 61 77.82 -34.58 14.10
C GLU A 61 77.78 -33.18 13.45
N ILE A 62 76.66 -32.83 12.80
CA ILE A 62 76.46 -31.51 12.20
C ILE A 62 76.49 -30.41 13.27
N GLU A 63 75.82 -30.60 14.41
CA GLU A 63 75.83 -29.63 15.51
C GLU A 63 77.24 -29.37 16.08
N ARG A 64 78.10 -30.39 16.14
CA ARG A 64 79.50 -30.20 16.56
C ARG A 64 80.29 -29.39 15.53
N THR A 65 80.06 -29.62 14.24
CA THR A 65 80.70 -28.83 13.18
C THR A 65 80.22 -27.38 13.13
N MET A 66 78.94 -27.13 13.44
CA MET A 66 78.41 -25.75 13.54
C MET A 66 79.04 -25.01 14.71
N ARG A 67 79.13 -25.65 15.89
CA ARG A 67 79.74 -25.05 17.09
C ARG A 67 81.22 -24.68 16.89
N THR A 68 81.98 -25.55 16.22
CA THR A 68 83.39 -25.27 15.91
C THR A 68 83.52 -24.10 14.93
N ARG A 69 82.68 -24.04 13.89
CA ARG A 69 82.65 -22.90 12.96
C ARG A 69 82.20 -21.60 13.62
N ASP A 70 81.26 -21.64 14.55
CA ASP A 70 80.83 -20.44 15.29
C ASP A 70 81.98 -19.85 16.12
N ILE A 71 82.80 -20.70 16.74
CA ILE A 71 84.00 -20.26 17.48
C ILE A 71 85.01 -19.62 16.53
N GLU A 72 85.24 -20.20 15.35
CA GLU A 72 86.12 -19.61 14.33
C GLU A 72 85.60 -18.27 13.81
N ILE A 73 84.30 -18.16 13.54
CA ILE A 73 83.66 -16.91 13.11
C ILE A 73 83.79 -15.84 14.19
N GLN A 74 83.60 -16.18 15.47
CA GLN A 74 83.78 -15.24 16.58
C GLN A 74 85.24 -14.79 16.71
N SER A 75 86.21 -15.69 16.55
CA SER A 75 87.64 -15.35 16.54
C SER A 75 88.00 -14.42 15.38
N MET A 76 87.51 -14.72 14.17
CA MET A 76 87.72 -13.90 12.97
C MET A 76 87.07 -12.52 13.10
N ARG A 77 85.84 -12.44 13.63
CA ARG A 77 85.17 -11.17 13.95
C ARG A 77 85.96 -10.37 14.98
N GLY A 78 86.48 -11.01 16.03
CA GLY A 78 87.33 -10.34 17.03
C GLY A 78 88.58 -9.71 16.40
N ARG A 79 89.23 -10.43 15.48
CA ARG A 79 90.39 -9.91 14.74
C ARG A 79 90.02 -8.76 13.80
N MET A 80 88.95 -8.91 13.04
CA MET A 80 88.44 -7.85 12.16
C MET A 80 88.11 -6.59 12.97
N ASN A 81 87.50 -6.77 14.13
CA ASN A 81 87.15 -5.68 15.02
C ASN A 81 88.38 -4.95 15.56
N SER A 82 89.44 -5.67 15.92
CA SER A 82 90.71 -5.08 16.36
C SER A 82 91.37 -4.26 15.25
N VAL A 83 91.33 -4.76 14.01
CA VAL A 83 91.91 -4.06 12.85
C VAL A 83 91.10 -2.81 12.52
N GLU A 84 89.77 -2.86 12.60
CA GLU A 84 88.91 -1.68 12.44
C GLU A 84 89.18 -0.62 13.51
N ASP A 85 89.30 -1.03 14.78
CA ASP A 85 89.56 -0.10 15.88
C ASP A 85 90.95 0.55 15.73
N ASP A 86 91.96 -0.17 15.22
CA ASP A 86 93.30 0.38 14.93
C ASP A 86 93.31 1.36 13.74
N VAL A 87 92.64 1.01 12.63
CA VAL A 87 92.63 1.82 11.40
C VAL A 87 91.83 3.11 11.58
N PHE A 88 90.73 3.07 12.34
CA PHE A 88 89.86 4.23 12.57
C PHE A 88 90.16 4.97 13.88
N ALA A 89 91.23 4.61 14.61
CA ALA A 89 91.58 5.22 15.90
C ALA A 89 91.73 6.75 15.84
N ASP A 90 92.38 7.26 14.79
CA ASP A 90 92.59 8.70 14.61
C ASP A 90 91.29 9.45 14.27
N PHE A 91 90.41 8.82 13.47
CA PHE A 91 89.08 9.34 13.13
C PHE A 91 88.14 9.37 14.36
N CYS A 92 88.14 8.31 15.16
CA CYS A 92 87.37 8.21 16.40
C CYS A 92 87.79 9.26 17.44
N ARG A 93 89.09 9.55 17.57
CA ARG A 93 89.60 10.63 18.44
C ARG A 93 89.14 12.01 18.00
N GLN A 94 89.02 12.26 16.70
CA GLN A 94 88.61 13.57 16.17
C GLN A 94 87.12 13.87 16.39
N ILE A 95 86.27 12.83 16.37
CA ILE A 95 84.81 12.95 16.56
C ILE A 95 84.39 12.73 18.03
N GLY A 96 85.31 12.31 18.91
CA GLY A 96 85.05 12.10 20.34
C GLY A 96 84.24 10.85 20.64
N MET A 97 84.42 9.80 19.84
CA MET A 97 83.73 8.51 19.94
C MET A 97 84.74 7.40 20.25
N THR A 98 84.32 6.36 20.97
CA THR A 98 85.24 5.28 21.38
C THR A 98 85.57 4.35 20.20
N ASN A 99 84.55 3.89 19.46
CA ASN A 99 84.71 3.00 18.29
C ASN A 99 83.84 3.48 17.10
N ILE A 100 84.27 3.17 15.86
CA ILE A 100 83.59 3.56 14.61
C ILE A 100 82.16 3.01 14.51
N ARG A 101 81.89 1.85 15.11
CA ARG A 101 80.57 1.20 15.10
C ARG A 101 79.48 2.01 15.80
N GLN A 102 79.82 2.74 16.86
CA GLN A 102 78.85 3.62 17.53
C GLN A 102 78.43 4.78 16.63
N TYR A 103 79.32 5.22 15.73
CA TYR A 103 79.01 6.28 14.77
C TYR A 103 78.12 5.76 13.65
N GLU A 104 78.47 4.61 13.06
CA GLU A 104 77.64 3.96 12.04
C GLU A 104 76.25 3.61 12.55
N GLU A 105 76.14 3.02 13.74
CA GLU A 105 74.84 2.62 14.29
C GLU A 105 73.96 3.84 14.63
N ARG A 106 74.57 4.94 15.10
CA ARG A 106 73.84 6.18 15.43
C ARG A 106 73.42 6.97 14.20
N GLU A 107 74.30 7.12 13.20
CA GLU A 107 73.97 7.80 11.95
C GLU A 107 73.00 6.99 11.09
N LEU A 108 73.14 5.65 11.04
CA LEU A 108 72.21 4.79 10.31
C LEU A 108 70.80 4.85 10.93
N ARG A 109 70.69 4.82 12.27
CA ARG A 109 69.39 5.01 12.95
C ARG A 109 68.81 6.39 12.69
N SER A 110 69.61 7.45 12.78
CA SER A 110 69.19 8.82 12.49
C SER A 110 68.70 9.00 11.04
N GLN A 111 69.38 8.37 10.08
CA GLN A 111 68.96 8.38 8.67
C GLN A 111 67.68 7.58 8.44
N GLN A 112 67.54 6.39 9.05
CA GLN A 112 66.32 5.59 8.96
C GLN A 112 65.12 6.32 9.58
N GLU A 113 65.31 7.00 10.71
CA GLU A 113 64.26 7.76 11.39
C GLU A 113 63.85 8.99 10.57
N ARG A 114 64.81 9.71 9.98
CA ARG A 114 64.54 10.80 9.02
C ARG A 114 63.85 10.31 7.74
N ALA A 115 64.18 9.13 7.24
CA ALA A 115 63.53 8.53 6.08
C ALA A 115 62.08 8.15 6.40
N LYS A 116 61.83 7.57 7.58
CA LYS A 116 60.49 7.23 8.07
C LYS A 116 59.60 8.46 8.22
N ILE A 117 60.11 9.52 8.87
CA ILE A 117 59.38 10.78 9.03
C ILE A 117 59.07 11.44 7.68
N ARG A 118 60.02 11.41 6.73
CA ARG A 118 59.77 11.91 5.37
C ARG A 118 58.67 11.13 4.67
N LEU A 119 58.68 9.80 4.76
CA LEU A 119 57.65 8.95 4.17
C LEU A 119 56.27 9.23 4.78
N GLU A 120 56.20 9.48 6.09
CA GLU A 120 54.95 9.87 6.76
C GLU A 120 54.43 11.23 6.24
N PHE A 121 55.29 12.23 6.07
CA PHE A 121 54.89 13.52 5.48
C PHE A 121 54.49 13.41 4.00
N GLU A 122 55.18 12.57 3.22
CA GLU A 122 54.84 12.29 1.82
C GLU A 122 53.44 11.67 1.72
N ASN A 123 53.14 10.70 2.59
CA ASN A 123 51.83 10.07 2.67
C ASN A 123 50.74 11.06 3.09
N GLN A 124 51.01 11.94 4.06
CA GLN A 124 50.07 13.00 4.44
C GLN A 124 49.81 13.98 3.30
N LYS A 125 50.87 14.40 2.58
CA LYS A 125 50.76 15.28 1.41
C LYS A 125 49.93 14.62 0.31
N ASN A 126 50.18 13.35 0.00
CA ASN A 126 49.42 12.61 -1.00
C ASN A 126 47.94 12.45 -0.61
N ARG A 127 47.66 12.23 0.68
CA ARG A 127 46.28 12.17 1.18
C ARG A 127 45.54 13.50 1.02
N ILE A 128 46.19 14.61 1.38
CA ILE A 128 45.62 15.95 1.23
C ILE A 128 45.43 16.29 -0.25
N MET A 129 46.41 15.97 -1.11
CA MET A 129 46.29 16.18 -2.56
C MET A 129 45.14 15.37 -3.15
N SER A 130 45.00 14.10 -2.78
CA SER A 130 43.89 13.25 -3.23
C SER A 130 42.54 13.79 -2.78
N GLN A 131 42.44 14.31 -1.55
CA GLN A 131 41.22 14.97 -1.07
C GLN A 131 40.92 16.28 -1.80
N LEU A 132 41.95 17.08 -2.09
CA LEU A 132 41.81 18.33 -2.85
C LEU A 132 41.35 18.05 -4.29
N ASP A 133 41.92 17.04 -4.94
CA ASP A 133 41.54 16.64 -6.30
C ASP A 133 40.12 16.05 -6.32
N PHE A 134 39.73 15.27 -5.31
CA PHE A 134 38.36 14.80 -5.15
C PHE A 134 37.35 15.96 -5.03
N GLU A 135 37.63 16.95 -4.17
CA GLU A 135 36.77 18.12 -4.01
C GLU A 135 36.77 19.04 -5.25
N ARG A 136 37.90 19.16 -5.97
CA ARG A 136 37.98 19.92 -7.23
C ARG A 136 37.25 19.24 -8.39
N THR A 137 37.25 17.91 -8.42
CA THR A 137 36.57 17.12 -9.47
C THR A 137 35.07 17.00 -9.19
N LYS A 138 34.63 17.32 -7.97
CA LYS A 138 33.21 17.33 -7.58
C LYS A 138 32.50 18.51 -8.23
N ASP A 139 31.92 18.25 -9.39
CA ASP A 139 31.13 19.20 -10.18
C ASP A 139 29.84 19.59 -9.45
N THR A 140 29.96 20.53 -8.53
CA THR A 140 28.85 21.12 -7.79
C THR A 140 28.10 22.15 -8.63
N GLN A 141 28.72 22.68 -9.69
CA GLN A 141 28.15 23.72 -10.55
C GLN A 141 27.01 23.20 -11.41
N ASN A 142 27.12 21.98 -11.94
CA ASN A 142 26.04 21.34 -12.69
C ASN A 142 24.80 21.04 -11.82
N ASN A 143 25.01 20.71 -10.53
CA ASN A 143 23.90 20.53 -9.60
C ASN A 143 23.23 21.87 -9.26
N VAL A 144 24.02 22.92 -9.01
CA VAL A 144 23.48 24.27 -8.72
C VAL A 144 22.66 24.79 -9.91
N THR A 145 23.21 24.74 -11.12
CA THR A 145 22.50 25.19 -12.34
C THR A 145 21.23 24.38 -12.63
N ARG A 146 21.21 23.08 -12.28
CA ARG A 146 19.99 22.26 -12.34
C ARG A 146 18.92 22.73 -11.36
N TRP A 147 19.31 23.04 -10.12
CA TRP A 147 18.38 23.55 -9.12
C TRP A 147 17.91 24.98 -9.42
N GLU A 148 18.79 25.84 -9.96
CA GLU A 148 18.40 27.18 -10.42
C GLU A 148 17.36 27.12 -11.54
N ARG A 149 17.50 26.20 -12.51
CA ARG A 149 16.47 25.98 -13.53
C ARG A 149 15.15 25.48 -12.95
N ALA A 150 15.22 24.51 -12.03
CA ALA A 150 14.01 23.99 -11.38
C ALA A 150 13.27 25.08 -10.59
N VAL A 151 14.00 25.92 -9.85
CA VAL A 151 13.40 27.05 -9.13
C VAL A 151 12.77 28.04 -10.09
N HIS A 152 13.42 28.34 -11.22
CA HIS A 152 12.86 29.25 -12.22
C HIS A 152 11.59 28.70 -12.88
N ASP A 153 11.58 27.41 -13.23
CA ASP A 153 10.39 26.73 -13.78
C ASP A 153 9.22 26.74 -12.76
N ASP A 154 9.51 26.49 -11.48
CA ASP A 154 8.53 26.54 -10.38
C ASP A 154 8.00 27.97 -10.15
N GLU A 155 8.85 29.00 -10.25
CA GLU A 155 8.46 30.41 -10.17
C GLU A 155 7.50 30.81 -11.31
N ASP A 156 7.79 30.37 -12.54
CA ASP A 156 6.94 30.60 -13.70
C ASP A 156 5.58 29.88 -13.59
N GLU A 157 5.57 28.64 -13.05
CA GLU A 157 4.34 27.92 -12.76
C GLU A 157 3.52 28.61 -11.67
N LEU A 158 4.16 29.10 -10.61
CA LEU A 158 3.50 29.84 -9.54
C LEU A 158 2.86 31.13 -10.05
N GLU A 159 3.55 31.88 -10.92
CA GLU A 159 3.00 33.11 -11.50
C GLU A 159 1.81 32.83 -12.43
N ARG A 160 1.88 31.77 -13.23
CA ARG A 160 0.72 31.31 -14.03
C ARG A 160 -0.47 30.92 -13.15
N ALA A 161 -0.22 30.23 -12.05
CA ALA A 161 -1.27 29.85 -11.10
C ALA A 161 -1.92 31.06 -10.43
N LYS A 162 -1.13 32.07 -10.01
CA LYS A 162 -1.65 33.33 -9.45
C LYS A 162 -2.53 34.09 -10.43
N GLN A 163 -2.12 34.17 -11.71
CA GLN A 163 -2.94 34.82 -12.73
C GLN A 163 -4.25 34.07 -12.99
N ALA A 164 -4.23 32.74 -12.94
CA ALA A 164 -5.44 31.92 -13.05
C ALA A 164 -6.38 32.11 -11.85
N GLU A 165 -5.82 32.12 -10.63
CA GLU A 165 -6.57 32.40 -9.39
C GLU A 165 -7.23 33.78 -9.45
N GLN A 166 -6.51 34.82 -9.88
CA GLN A 166 -7.05 36.17 -9.98
C GLN A 166 -8.21 36.25 -10.99
N LYS A 167 -8.12 35.55 -12.13
CA LYS A 167 -9.22 35.47 -13.10
C LYS A 167 -10.45 34.79 -12.51
N GLN A 168 -10.25 33.64 -11.86
CA GLN A 168 -11.34 32.92 -11.20
C GLN A 168 -11.99 33.75 -10.09
N MET A 169 -11.21 34.50 -9.31
CA MET A 169 -11.72 35.38 -8.27
C MET A 169 -12.60 36.50 -8.85
N SER A 170 -12.20 37.08 -9.99
CA SER A 170 -13.02 38.06 -10.70
C SER A 170 -14.33 37.45 -11.25
N GLU A 171 -14.30 36.22 -11.75
CA GLU A 171 -15.50 35.50 -12.20
C GLU A 171 -16.45 35.22 -11.03
N ILE A 172 -15.92 34.76 -9.90
CA ILE A 172 -16.70 34.53 -8.67
C ILE A 172 -17.35 35.83 -8.18
N GLU A 173 -16.64 36.95 -8.20
CA GLU A 173 -17.22 38.25 -7.82
C GLU A 173 -18.37 38.67 -8.75
N MET A 174 -18.26 38.40 -10.05
CA MET A 174 -19.34 38.66 -11.01
C MET A 174 -20.56 37.78 -10.73
N ASP A 175 -20.35 36.49 -10.50
CA ASP A 175 -21.41 35.54 -10.19
C ASP A 175 -22.08 35.86 -8.86
N MET A 176 -21.32 36.27 -7.84
CA MET A 176 -21.87 36.70 -6.55
C MET A 176 -22.80 37.91 -6.71
N LYS A 177 -22.39 38.92 -7.49
CA LYS A 177 -23.23 40.09 -7.80
C LYS A 177 -24.53 39.68 -8.50
N GLU A 178 -24.45 38.74 -9.44
CA GLU A 178 -25.63 38.24 -10.15
C GLU A 178 -26.57 37.45 -9.24
N VAL A 179 -26.02 36.62 -8.35
CA VAL A 179 -26.79 35.90 -7.33
C VAL A 179 -27.52 36.88 -6.40
N ASP A 180 -26.86 37.94 -5.96
CA ASP A 180 -27.49 38.94 -5.10
C ASP A 180 -28.57 39.75 -5.83
N ARG A 181 -28.37 40.05 -7.12
CA ARG A 181 -29.40 40.63 -7.99
C ARG A 181 -30.63 39.73 -8.10
N LEU A 182 -30.42 38.44 -8.35
CA LEU A 182 -31.51 37.45 -8.45
C LEU A 182 -32.22 37.24 -7.11
N LYS A 183 -31.50 37.24 -5.98
CA LYS A 183 -32.11 37.20 -4.64
C LYS A 183 -33.00 38.41 -4.40
N ALA A 184 -32.56 39.61 -4.77
CA ALA A 184 -33.37 40.82 -4.64
C ALA A 184 -34.65 40.72 -5.48
N GLN A 185 -34.56 40.29 -6.74
CA GLN A 185 -35.72 40.09 -7.60
C GLN A 185 -36.70 39.05 -7.05
N ARG A 186 -36.18 37.92 -6.53
CA ARG A 186 -36.98 36.89 -5.86
C ARG A 186 -37.71 37.45 -4.65
N GLN A 187 -37.04 38.28 -3.85
CA GLN A 187 -37.65 38.89 -2.66
C GLN A 187 -38.79 39.84 -3.03
N THR A 188 -38.62 40.68 -4.07
CA THR A 188 -39.68 41.55 -4.58
C THR A 188 -40.87 40.73 -5.10
N LYS A 189 -40.62 39.70 -5.91
CA LYS A 189 -41.69 38.83 -6.42
C LYS A 189 -42.40 38.07 -5.31
N LYS A 190 -41.68 37.65 -4.27
CA LYS A 190 -42.29 37.05 -3.08
C LYS A 190 -43.23 38.00 -2.36
N GLN A 191 -42.84 39.26 -2.17
CA GLN A 191 -43.70 40.27 -1.56
C GLN A 191 -44.97 40.53 -2.39
N GLU A 192 -44.87 40.56 -3.72
CA GLU A 192 -46.04 40.66 -4.61
C GLU A 192 -46.99 39.46 -4.44
N VAL A 193 -46.46 38.24 -4.36
CA VAL A 193 -47.27 37.03 -4.12
C VAL A 193 -47.95 37.07 -2.74
N ASP A 194 -47.21 37.42 -1.69
CA ASP A 194 -47.74 37.51 -0.33
C ASP A 194 -48.90 38.55 -0.25
N GLN A 195 -48.78 39.68 -0.97
CA GLN A 195 -49.85 40.68 -1.07
C GLN A 195 -51.08 40.13 -1.81
N MET A 196 -50.87 39.44 -2.93
CA MET A 196 -51.98 38.83 -3.68
C MET A 196 -52.69 37.74 -2.88
N ASP A 197 -51.95 36.93 -2.12
CA ASP A 197 -52.53 35.92 -1.23
C ASP A 197 -53.37 36.55 -0.11
N GLU A 198 -52.96 37.71 0.43
CA GLU A 198 -53.76 38.45 1.40
C GLU A 198 -55.09 38.93 0.81
N VAL A 199 -55.07 39.45 -0.42
CA VAL A 199 -56.28 39.88 -1.15
C VAL A 199 -57.19 38.68 -1.43
N ILE A 200 -56.65 37.56 -1.91
CA ILE A 200 -57.40 36.33 -2.15
C ILE A 200 -58.01 35.79 -0.85
N SER A 201 -57.28 35.85 0.26
CA SER A 201 -57.76 35.43 1.57
C SER A 201 -58.93 36.27 2.06
N LYS A 202 -58.88 37.60 1.87
CA LYS A 202 -59.99 38.52 2.17
C LYS A 202 -61.22 38.20 1.31
N ALA A 203 -61.05 38.09 0.00
CA ALA A 203 -62.14 37.75 -0.92
C ALA A 203 -62.78 36.38 -0.58
N ARG A 204 -61.98 35.37 -0.24
CA ARG A 204 -62.48 34.06 0.20
C ARG A 204 -63.30 34.14 1.48
N LYS A 205 -62.89 34.97 2.44
CA LYS A 205 -63.65 35.18 3.68
C LYS A 205 -64.99 35.86 3.40
N GLU A 206 -65.01 36.88 2.54
CA GLU A 206 -66.24 37.59 2.13
C GLU A 206 -67.21 36.65 1.41
N VAL A 207 -66.73 35.89 0.42
CA VAL A 207 -67.54 34.87 -0.27
C VAL A 207 -68.08 33.83 0.71
N GLY A 208 -67.24 33.38 1.66
CA GLY A 208 -67.67 32.44 2.71
C GLY A 208 -68.73 33.01 3.66
N ALA A 209 -68.69 34.31 3.96
CA ALA A 209 -69.72 34.98 4.76
C ALA A 209 -71.03 35.08 3.98
N ILE A 210 -70.99 35.56 2.74
CA ILE A 210 -72.17 35.67 1.86
C ILE A 210 -72.81 34.29 1.66
N ALA A 211 -72.02 33.23 1.44
CA ALA A 211 -72.53 31.88 1.29
C ALA A 211 -73.27 31.38 2.55
N LYS A 212 -72.79 31.73 3.75
CA LYS A 212 -73.48 31.41 5.01
C LYS A 212 -74.79 32.18 5.15
N ASP A 213 -74.80 33.46 4.79
CA ASP A 213 -76.00 34.30 4.86
C ASP A 213 -77.07 33.80 3.89
N ILE A 214 -76.69 33.43 2.67
CA ILE A 214 -77.59 32.79 1.70
C ILE A 214 -78.15 31.49 2.27
N GLN A 215 -77.30 30.63 2.84
CA GLN A 215 -77.77 29.36 3.41
C GLN A 215 -78.71 29.57 4.60
N ALA A 216 -78.47 30.58 5.43
CA ALA A 216 -79.33 30.95 6.54
C ALA A 216 -80.70 31.45 6.05
N ALA A 217 -80.70 32.36 5.06
CA ALA A 217 -81.93 32.87 4.45
C ALA A 217 -82.74 31.74 3.78
N GLN A 218 -82.09 30.85 3.03
CA GLN A 218 -82.74 29.70 2.39
C GLN A 218 -83.44 28.78 3.40
N LYS A 219 -82.78 28.51 4.54
CA LYS A 219 -83.36 27.71 5.63
C LYS A 219 -84.55 28.40 6.28
N GLN A 220 -84.49 29.72 6.46
CA GLN A 220 -85.61 30.50 7.00
C GLN A 220 -86.81 30.48 6.05
N VAL A 221 -86.59 30.67 4.74
CA VAL A 221 -87.65 30.60 3.72
C VAL A 221 -88.30 29.22 3.74
N THR A 222 -87.52 28.14 3.67
CA THR A 222 -88.04 26.76 3.67
C THR A 222 -88.85 26.46 4.95
N ASN A 223 -88.39 26.97 6.11
CA ASN A 223 -89.10 26.77 7.37
C ASN A 223 -90.42 27.56 7.43
N LEU A 224 -90.45 28.78 6.89
CA LEU A 224 -91.67 29.58 6.81
C LEU A 224 -92.68 28.96 5.84
N GLU A 225 -92.23 28.48 4.68
CA GLU A 225 -93.06 27.77 3.70
C GLU A 225 -93.69 26.51 4.31
N ASN A 226 -92.90 25.67 4.99
CA ASN A 226 -93.43 24.49 5.67
C ASN A 226 -94.45 24.82 6.76
N LYS A 227 -94.24 25.90 7.51
CA LYS A 227 -95.19 26.36 8.55
C LYS A 227 -96.50 26.86 7.93
N VAL A 228 -96.43 27.60 6.83
CA VAL A 228 -97.62 28.07 6.11
C VAL A 228 -98.42 26.88 5.60
N GLU A 229 -97.74 25.88 5.03
CA GLU A 229 -98.40 24.70 4.47
C GLU A 229 -99.05 23.82 5.55
N MET A 230 -98.37 23.57 6.68
CA MET A 230 -98.99 22.89 7.82
C MET A 230 -100.24 23.63 8.33
N ARG A 231 -100.19 24.96 8.43
CA ARG A 231 -101.34 25.75 8.90
C ARG A 231 -102.50 25.75 7.91
N ARG A 232 -102.22 25.69 6.60
CA ARG A 232 -103.25 25.52 5.57
C ARG A 232 -103.92 24.16 5.68
N ALA A 233 -103.14 23.09 5.85
CA ALA A 233 -103.65 21.73 6.05
C ALA A 233 -104.47 21.60 7.34
N ASP A 234 -103.98 22.14 8.46
CA ASP A 234 -104.71 22.16 9.74
C ASP A 234 -106.06 22.88 9.59
N ARG A 235 -106.07 24.04 8.91
CA ARG A 235 -107.29 24.81 8.67
C ARG A 235 -108.30 24.05 7.81
N HIS A 236 -107.84 23.40 6.75
CA HIS A 236 -108.68 22.56 5.89
C HIS A 236 -109.30 21.40 6.66
N ALA A 237 -108.50 20.71 7.48
CA ALA A 237 -108.97 19.61 8.31
C ALA A 237 -110.03 20.07 9.33
N ILE A 238 -109.85 21.24 9.95
CA ILE A 238 -110.82 21.79 10.90
C ILE A 238 -112.12 22.19 10.19
N LEU A 239 -112.04 22.88 9.05
CA LEU A 239 -113.21 23.33 8.29
C LEU A 239 -114.02 22.14 7.73
N THR A 240 -113.35 21.12 7.19
CA THR A 240 -114.00 19.88 6.73
C THR A 240 -114.64 19.10 7.88
N HIS A 241 -114.00 19.02 9.04
CA HIS A 241 -114.57 18.38 10.24
C HIS A 241 -115.83 19.11 10.73
N CYS A 242 -115.79 20.45 10.80
CA CYS A 242 -116.94 21.24 11.20
C CYS A 242 -118.11 21.13 10.22
N ARG A 243 -117.83 20.94 8.92
CA ARG A 243 -118.85 20.62 7.92
C ARG A 243 -119.43 19.22 8.10
N MET A 244 -118.61 18.18 8.34
CA MET A 244 -119.11 16.81 8.50
C MET A 244 -119.99 16.62 9.75
N GLU A 245 -119.73 17.39 10.80
CA GLU A 245 -120.45 17.31 12.07
C GLU A 245 -121.60 18.34 12.20
N ASP A 246 -121.93 19.07 11.13
CA ASP A 246 -122.95 20.15 11.11
C ASP A 246 -122.77 21.17 12.25
N ILE A 247 -121.52 21.50 12.58
CA ILE A 247 -121.19 22.50 13.59
C ILE A 247 -121.35 23.89 12.96
N ASN A 248 -122.40 24.62 13.36
CA ASN A 248 -122.63 26.00 12.92
C ASN A 248 -121.56 26.95 13.48
N ILE A 249 -120.59 27.32 12.63
CA ILE A 249 -119.57 28.32 12.94
C ILE A 249 -120.07 29.71 12.52
N PRO A 250 -119.93 30.76 13.36
CA PRO A 250 -120.20 32.14 12.96
C PRO A 250 -119.16 32.61 11.93
N LEU A 251 -119.58 32.83 10.69
CA LEU A 251 -118.73 33.29 9.58
C LEU A 251 -119.04 34.77 9.28
N LEU A 252 -117.99 35.59 9.11
CA LEU A 252 -118.13 36.98 8.67
C LEU A 252 -118.22 37.09 7.14
N GLN A 253 -117.49 36.23 6.41
CA GLN A 253 -117.53 36.10 4.96
C GLN A 253 -117.24 34.64 4.54
N GLY A 254 -117.99 34.14 3.54
CA GLY A 254 -117.91 32.77 3.00
C GLY A 254 -119.11 31.88 3.40
N ASN A 255 -119.37 30.81 2.64
CA ASN A 255 -120.40 29.82 2.94
C ASN A 255 -119.76 28.44 3.15
N LEU A 256 -120.30 27.63 4.07
CA LEU A 256 -119.73 26.31 4.43
C LEU A 256 -119.86 25.29 3.28
N GLU A 257 -120.69 25.58 2.28
CA GLU A 257 -120.87 24.75 1.07
C GLU A 257 -119.66 24.77 0.13
N ASP A 258 -118.81 25.80 0.18
CA ASP A 258 -117.61 25.97 -0.68
C ASP A 258 -116.45 25.03 -0.30
N ILE A 259 -116.59 24.22 0.77
CA ILE A 259 -115.57 23.28 1.24
C ILE A 259 -115.64 21.97 0.43
N ILE A 260 -115.00 21.91 -0.71
CA ILE A 260 -115.01 20.73 -1.59
C ILE A 260 -114.36 19.52 -0.89
N GLN A 261 -115.08 18.40 -0.78
CA GLN A 261 -114.50 17.12 -0.35
C GLN A 261 -113.65 16.53 -1.49
N GLU A 262 -112.38 16.21 -1.20
CA GLU A 262 -111.44 15.54 -2.13
C GLU A 262 -112.01 14.29 -2.82
N GLN A 263 -113.02 13.64 -2.24
CA GLN A 263 -113.62 12.42 -2.82
C GLN A 263 -114.45 12.64 -4.09
N SER A 264 -114.86 13.86 -4.42
CA SER A 264 -115.71 14.13 -5.59
C SER A 264 -114.95 14.26 -6.93
N VAL A 265 -113.62 14.32 -6.91
CA VAL A 265 -112.79 14.60 -8.11
C VAL A 265 -112.13 13.35 -8.71
N ASN A 266 -112.18 12.21 -8.02
CA ASN A 266 -111.54 10.95 -8.47
C ASN A 266 -112.25 10.22 -9.64
N ASN A 267 -113.34 10.77 -10.19
CA ASN A 267 -114.08 10.15 -11.31
C ASN A 267 -113.74 10.73 -12.70
N SER A 268 -112.72 11.57 -12.82
CA SER A 268 -112.27 12.11 -14.11
C SER A 268 -110.84 11.67 -14.38
N GLU A 269 -110.68 10.48 -14.95
CA GLU A 269 -109.41 9.97 -15.47
C GLU A 269 -108.97 10.81 -16.69
N GLU A 270 -108.07 11.76 -16.50
CA GLU A 270 -107.10 12.12 -17.56
C GLU A 270 -105.85 12.82 -16.99
N GLN A 271 -104.81 11.98 -16.82
CA GLN A 271 -103.39 12.25 -17.01
C GLN A 271 -102.78 13.54 -16.41
N GLY A 272 -102.14 13.36 -15.24
CA GLY A 272 -100.71 13.68 -15.13
C GLY A 272 -100.33 15.12 -14.76
N ARG A 273 -101.22 15.90 -14.13
CA ARG A 273 -100.83 17.12 -13.43
C ARG A 273 -100.98 16.96 -11.92
N ASP A 274 -99.87 17.25 -11.25
CA ASP A 274 -99.60 17.23 -9.82
C ASP A 274 -100.82 17.39 -8.89
N SER A 275 -101.01 16.39 -8.04
CA SER A 275 -101.97 16.40 -6.92
C SER A 275 -101.81 17.62 -5.99
N THR A 276 -100.63 18.25 -5.94
CA THR A 276 -100.37 19.47 -5.15
C THR A 276 -101.06 20.72 -5.71
N ALA A 277 -101.32 20.79 -7.03
CA ALA A 277 -102.01 21.94 -7.63
C ALA A 277 -103.49 21.97 -7.20
N ASN A 278 -104.14 20.81 -7.14
CA ASN A 278 -105.53 20.70 -6.65
C ASN A 278 -105.63 21.05 -5.16
N THR A 279 -104.66 20.66 -4.32
CA THR A 279 -104.65 21.00 -2.89
C THR A 279 -104.45 22.50 -2.66
N GLN A 280 -103.59 23.15 -3.46
CA GLN A 280 -103.37 24.61 -3.39
C GLN A 280 -104.62 25.40 -3.81
N GLU A 281 -105.33 24.97 -4.85
CA GLU A 281 -106.60 25.58 -5.23
C GLU A 281 -107.63 25.49 -4.10
N ILE A 282 -107.75 24.33 -3.42
CA ILE A 282 -108.62 24.15 -2.24
C ILE A 282 -108.24 25.12 -1.12
N TYR A 283 -106.96 25.20 -0.76
CA TYR A 283 -106.48 26.11 0.28
C TYR A 283 -106.71 27.60 -0.04
N ASP A 284 -106.64 27.98 -1.31
CA ASP A 284 -106.89 29.34 -1.77
C ASP A 284 -108.38 29.70 -1.75
N GLN A 285 -109.30 28.71 -1.92
CA GLN A 285 -110.73 28.92 -1.72
C GLN A 285 -111.06 29.10 -0.24
N GLU A 286 -110.49 28.27 0.64
CA GLU A 286 -110.68 28.36 2.08
C GLU A 286 -110.04 29.60 2.72
N ALA A 287 -109.02 30.17 2.08
CA ALA A 287 -108.43 31.43 2.52
C ALA A 287 -109.41 32.60 2.48
N ARG A 288 -110.52 32.47 1.75
CA ARG A 288 -111.59 33.46 1.68
C ARG A 288 -112.61 33.36 2.83
N ILE A 289 -112.57 32.27 3.62
CA ILE A 289 -113.47 32.06 4.76
C ILE A 289 -112.87 32.76 5.98
N THR A 290 -113.57 33.78 6.49
CA THR A 290 -113.15 34.52 7.68
C THR A 290 -114.09 34.20 8.85
N VAL A 291 -113.57 33.48 9.83
CA VAL A 291 -114.30 33.04 11.02
C VAL A 291 -114.28 34.15 12.08
N ASP A 292 -115.42 34.41 12.72
CA ASP A 292 -115.51 35.39 13.80
C ASP A 292 -114.98 34.80 15.12
N TYR A 293 -113.85 35.32 15.61
CA TYR A 293 -113.25 34.91 16.88
C TYR A 293 -113.49 35.92 18.02
N SER A 294 -114.42 36.88 17.84
CA SER A 294 -114.70 37.95 18.80
C SER A 294 -115.21 37.47 20.18
N SER A 295 -115.60 36.20 20.31
CA SER A 295 -116.15 35.63 21.54
C SER A 295 -115.19 34.73 22.36
N LEU A 296 -113.88 34.71 22.09
CA LEU A 296 -112.89 33.83 22.78
C LEU A 296 -111.86 34.59 23.66
N PRO A 297 -111.50 34.11 24.87
CA PRO A 297 -110.53 34.77 25.77
C PRO A 297 -109.05 34.62 25.35
N ASP A 298 -108.20 35.62 25.68
CA ASP A 298 -106.82 35.78 25.16
C ASP A 298 -105.77 34.79 25.69
N ASN A 299 -106.03 34.14 26.81
CA ASN A 299 -105.10 33.28 27.55
C ASN A 299 -104.75 31.92 26.89
N LEU A 300 -105.22 31.68 25.66
CA LEU A 300 -104.88 30.50 24.85
C LEU A 300 -103.99 30.83 23.65
N LYS A 301 -103.45 32.06 23.57
CA LYS A 301 -102.64 32.53 22.42
C LYS A 301 -101.13 32.56 22.66
N ASP A 302 -100.65 32.46 23.92
CA ASP A 302 -99.23 32.63 24.29
C ASP A 302 -98.75 31.50 25.23
N LEU A 303 -97.71 30.72 24.86
CA LEU A 303 -97.03 29.74 25.74
C LEU A 303 -95.50 29.76 25.51
N GLU A 304 -94.71 29.68 26.60
CA GLU A 304 -93.58 30.60 26.90
C GLU A 304 -92.31 30.01 27.60
N ASP A 305 -92.08 28.69 27.75
CA ASP A 305 -91.17 28.22 28.82
C ASP A 305 -89.62 28.28 28.60
N LEU A 306 -88.93 29.02 29.49
CA LEU A 306 -87.49 29.40 29.49
C LEU A 306 -86.53 28.38 30.12
N ASP A 307 -87.03 27.45 30.93
CA ASP A 307 -86.19 26.60 31.80
C ASP A 307 -85.55 25.42 31.05
N ASP A 308 -86.15 25.03 29.93
CA ASP A 308 -85.63 24.02 29.01
C ASP A 308 -84.46 24.54 28.16
N ILE A 309 -84.41 25.87 27.94
CA ILE A 309 -83.36 26.53 27.15
C ILE A 309 -82.04 26.63 27.94
N LYS A 310 -82.13 26.84 29.27
CA LYS A 310 -80.96 27.03 30.15
C LYS A 310 -80.15 25.75 30.35
N LYS A 311 -80.82 24.61 30.55
CA LYS A 311 -80.17 23.30 30.79
C LYS A 311 -79.32 22.82 29.63
N LEU A 312 -79.70 23.16 28.40
CA LEU A 312 -78.97 22.77 27.20
C LEU A 312 -77.67 23.58 27.04
N THR A 313 -77.68 24.84 27.46
CA THR A 313 -76.58 25.79 27.28
C THR A 313 -75.37 25.46 28.18
N ASP A 314 -75.60 25.11 29.45
CA ASP A 314 -74.52 24.81 30.41
C ASP A 314 -73.73 23.52 30.07
N LYS A 315 -74.39 22.57 29.41
CA LYS A 315 -73.79 21.29 29.03
C LYS A 315 -72.70 21.47 27.96
N MET A 316 -72.90 22.41 27.05
CA MET A 316 -71.95 22.70 25.96
C MET A 316 -70.72 23.47 26.45
N ALA A 317 -70.89 24.38 27.42
CA ALA A 317 -69.79 25.16 27.98
C ALA A 317 -68.74 24.29 28.69
N LYS A 318 -69.19 23.23 29.39
CA LYS A 318 -68.32 22.33 30.16
C LYS A 318 -67.38 21.50 29.27
N THR A 319 -67.87 21.03 28.13
CA THR A 319 -67.09 20.25 27.16
C THR A 319 -65.98 21.04 26.48
N MET A 320 -66.18 22.35 26.25
CA MET A 320 -65.18 23.21 25.63
C MET A 320 -63.97 23.47 26.55
N ALA A 321 -64.23 23.61 27.86
CA ALA A 321 -63.17 23.85 28.84
C ALA A 321 -62.19 22.66 28.97
N GLU A 322 -62.70 21.43 28.93
CA GLU A 322 -61.88 20.22 29.04
C GLU A 322 -60.94 20.01 27.84
N GLN A 323 -61.38 20.34 26.62
CA GLN A 323 -60.54 20.23 25.42
C GLN A 323 -59.43 21.29 25.39
N SER A 324 -59.71 22.50 25.87
CA SER A 324 -58.71 23.58 25.95
C SER A 324 -57.57 23.27 26.94
N MET A 325 -57.87 22.64 28.09
CA MET A 325 -56.85 22.23 29.06
C MET A 325 -55.93 21.11 28.53
N LYS A 326 -56.45 20.20 27.70
CA LYS A 326 -55.64 19.15 27.07
C LYS A 326 -54.63 19.73 26.06
N LEU A 327 -55.02 20.78 25.34
CA LEU A 327 -54.14 21.49 24.40
C LEU A 327 -53.00 22.24 25.10
N GLN A 328 -53.25 22.85 26.26
CA GLN A 328 -52.21 23.55 27.03
C GLN A 328 -51.19 22.63 27.71
N LYS A 329 -51.56 21.38 28.02
CA LYS A 329 -50.67 20.38 28.63
C LYS A 329 -49.60 19.84 27.66
N ILE A 330 -49.83 19.93 26.35
CA ILE A 330 -48.83 19.59 25.34
C ILE A 330 -47.87 20.77 25.25
N HIS A 331 -46.71 20.66 25.90
CA HIS A 331 -45.67 21.68 25.91
C HIS A 331 -45.36 22.18 24.48
N ALA A 332 -45.05 23.48 24.36
CA ALA A 332 -44.82 24.16 23.09
C ALA A 332 -44.01 23.30 22.09
N PRO A 333 -44.59 22.92 20.93
CA PRO A 333 -43.91 22.06 19.97
C PRO A 333 -42.59 22.69 19.52
N ASN A 334 -41.51 21.92 19.54
CA ASN A 334 -40.24 22.37 18.97
C ASN A 334 -40.36 22.34 17.44
N PHE A 335 -40.90 23.40 16.84
CA PHE A 335 -41.11 23.53 15.39
C PHE A 335 -39.82 23.38 14.56
N LYS A 336 -38.63 23.55 15.18
CA LYS A 336 -37.33 23.36 14.52
C LYS A 336 -36.80 21.93 14.58
N ALA A 337 -37.48 21.00 15.25
CA ALA A 337 -37.02 19.62 15.40
C ALA A 337 -37.01 18.87 14.06
N MET A 338 -38.03 19.05 13.21
CA MET A 338 -38.05 18.43 11.88
C MET A 338 -36.89 18.93 11.02
N GLN A 339 -36.67 20.25 10.97
CA GLN A 339 -35.59 20.83 10.17
C GLN A 339 -34.19 20.36 10.64
N LYS A 340 -33.96 20.24 11.95
CA LYS A 340 -32.70 19.69 12.49
C LYS A 340 -32.52 18.21 12.15
N LEU A 341 -33.61 17.44 12.16
CA LEU A 341 -33.58 16.02 11.83
C LEU A 341 -33.27 15.81 10.34
N ASP A 342 -33.83 16.65 9.46
CA ASP A 342 -33.54 16.61 8.02
C ASP A 342 -32.08 16.98 7.74
N GLN A 343 -31.57 18.05 8.35
CA GLN A 343 -30.14 18.42 8.23
C GLN A 343 -29.20 17.34 8.75
N ALA A 344 -29.55 16.68 9.86
CA ALA A 344 -28.76 15.58 10.41
C ALA A 344 -28.78 14.36 9.47
N ARG A 345 -29.93 14.05 8.87
CA ARG A 345 -30.06 12.97 7.87
C ARG A 345 -29.23 13.25 6.62
N GLU A 346 -29.27 14.48 6.12
CA GLU A 346 -28.50 14.87 4.93
C GLU A 346 -26.98 14.76 5.19
N LYS A 347 -26.50 15.32 6.30
CA LYS A 347 -25.09 15.17 6.72
C LYS A 347 -24.67 13.72 6.90
N MET A 348 -25.54 12.89 7.49
CA MET A 348 -25.27 11.47 7.65
C MET A 348 -25.15 10.76 6.29
N GLN A 349 -26.05 11.05 5.35
CA GLN A 349 -25.99 10.48 4.00
C GLN A 349 -24.74 10.92 3.22
N GLU A 350 -24.34 12.18 3.34
CA GLU A 350 -23.11 12.70 2.73
C GLU A 350 -21.88 11.99 3.30
N THR A 351 -21.79 11.92 4.63
CA THR A 351 -20.68 11.24 5.33
C THR A 351 -20.59 9.76 4.95
N ASP A 352 -21.74 9.07 4.86
CA ASP A 352 -21.79 7.66 4.43
C ASP A 352 -21.32 7.49 2.98
N ARG A 353 -21.66 8.42 2.08
CA ARG A 353 -21.17 8.39 0.68
C ARG A 353 -19.67 8.59 0.61
N GLU A 354 -19.13 9.57 1.34
CA GLU A 354 -17.69 9.81 1.41
C GLU A 354 -16.95 8.61 2.01
N PHE A 355 -17.45 8.05 3.10
CA PHE A 355 -16.89 6.87 3.75
C PHE A 355 -16.85 5.67 2.79
N ASN A 356 -17.94 5.39 2.09
CA ASN A 356 -17.99 4.30 1.12
C ASN A 356 -17.02 4.51 -0.05
N THR A 357 -16.87 5.76 -0.49
CA THR A 357 -15.92 6.12 -1.55
C THR A 357 -14.48 5.95 -1.09
N ALA A 358 -14.15 6.40 0.13
CA ALA A 358 -12.83 6.23 0.75
C ALA A 358 -12.51 4.74 0.98
N ARG A 359 -13.47 3.95 1.47
CA ARG A 359 -13.35 2.51 1.66
C ARG A 359 -13.06 1.79 0.35
N THR A 360 -13.74 2.16 -0.73
CA THR A 360 -13.52 1.57 -2.06
C THR A 360 -12.14 1.94 -2.60
N ARG A 361 -11.71 3.20 -2.44
CA ARG A 361 -10.35 3.65 -2.80
C ARG A 361 -9.28 2.89 -2.02
N ALA A 362 -9.42 2.75 -0.70
CA ALA A 362 -8.50 1.99 0.14
C ALA A 362 -8.42 0.52 -0.26
N LYS A 363 -9.56 -0.11 -0.58
CA LYS A 363 -9.59 -1.50 -1.07
C LYS A 363 -8.83 -1.65 -2.40
N LYS A 364 -9.03 -0.74 -3.35
CA LYS A 364 -8.34 -0.75 -4.65
C LYS A 364 -6.83 -0.52 -4.48
N ALA A 365 -6.44 0.42 -3.62
CA ALA A 365 -5.04 0.68 -3.30
C ALA A 365 -4.38 -0.55 -2.67
N LYS A 366 -5.04 -1.20 -1.70
CA LYS A 366 -4.55 -2.44 -1.08
C LYS A 366 -4.37 -3.56 -2.12
N GLN A 367 -5.35 -3.78 -3.00
CA GLN A 367 -5.24 -4.80 -4.04
C GLN A 367 -4.07 -4.53 -5.00
N ASN A 368 -3.87 -3.27 -5.40
CA ASN A 368 -2.75 -2.89 -6.24
C ASN A 368 -1.40 -3.09 -5.53
N PHE A 369 -1.33 -2.74 -4.25
CA PHE A 369 -0.14 -2.95 -3.42
C PHE A 369 0.19 -4.44 -3.31
N GLU A 370 -0.77 -5.31 -2.98
CA GLU A 370 -0.55 -6.76 -2.88
C GLU A 370 -0.11 -7.36 -4.22
N ARG A 371 -0.65 -6.88 -5.34
CA ARG A 371 -0.24 -7.31 -6.67
C ARG A 371 1.24 -6.97 -6.94
N ILE A 372 1.64 -5.73 -6.68
CA ILE A 372 3.01 -5.26 -6.90
C ILE A 372 3.97 -5.93 -5.91
N LYS A 373 3.57 -6.06 -4.65
CA LYS A 373 4.33 -6.79 -3.61
C LYS A 373 4.63 -8.21 -4.06
N LYS A 374 3.61 -8.94 -4.54
CA LYS A 374 3.79 -10.30 -5.05
C LYS A 374 4.69 -10.36 -6.28
N GLU A 375 4.54 -9.44 -7.23
CA GLU A 375 5.38 -9.40 -8.43
C GLU A 375 6.86 -9.12 -8.07
N ARG A 376 7.10 -8.16 -7.17
CA ARG A 376 8.43 -7.84 -6.66
C ARG A 376 9.05 -9.00 -5.90
N HIS A 377 8.28 -9.64 -5.02
CA HIS A 377 8.73 -10.82 -4.26
C HIS A 377 9.12 -11.95 -5.22
N ASN A 378 8.25 -12.30 -6.18
CA ASN A 378 8.53 -13.37 -7.14
C ASN A 378 9.79 -13.12 -7.95
N LYS A 379 9.96 -11.92 -8.53
CA LYS A 379 11.15 -11.55 -9.31
C LYS A 379 12.42 -11.55 -8.46
N PHE A 380 12.33 -11.09 -7.21
CA PHE A 380 13.46 -11.10 -6.29
C PHE A 380 13.86 -12.54 -5.96
N THR A 381 12.90 -13.38 -5.55
CA THR A 381 13.15 -14.77 -5.15
C THR A 381 13.70 -15.59 -6.31
N GLU A 382 13.16 -15.44 -7.52
CA GLU A 382 13.65 -16.15 -8.71
C GLU A 382 15.13 -15.86 -9.02
N CYS A 383 15.52 -14.58 -9.00
CA CYS A 383 16.92 -14.18 -9.18
C CYS A 383 17.79 -14.62 -8.01
N PHE A 384 17.32 -14.40 -6.78
CA PHE A 384 18.07 -14.67 -5.56
C PHE A 384 18.37 -16.16 -5.38
N GLU A 385 17.37 -17.04 -5.56
CA GLU A 385 17.54 -18.49 -5.45
C GLU A 385 18.50 -19.02 -6.51
N HIS A 386 18.43 -18.51 -7.75
CA HIS A 386 19.36 -18.89 -8.80
C HIS A 386 20.81 -18.53 -8.43
N VAL A 387 21.05 -17.28 -8.01
CA VAL A 387 22.38 -16.82 -7.62
C VAL A 387 22.89 -17.56 -6.37
N ALA A 388 22.03 -17.81 -5.39
CA ALA A 388 22.39 -18.52 -4.15
C ALA A 388 22.73 -20.01 -4.38
N ASN A 389 22.15 -20.65 -5.39
CA ASN A 389 22.48 -22.02 -5.75
C ASN A 389 23.79 -22.12 -6.55
N GLU A 390 24.06 -21.16 -7.44
CA GLU A 390 25.25 -21.17 -8.31
C GLU A 390 26.51 -20.64 -7.61
N ILE A 391 26.38 -19.74 -6.63
CA ILE A 391 27.53 -19.08 -5.99
C ILE A 391 28.50 -20.07 -5.34
N ASP A 392 28.01 -21.11 -4.67
CA ASP A 392 28.84 -22.11 -3.99
C ASP A 392 29.65 -22.95 -4.99
N LEU A 393 29.02 -23.33 -6.11
CA LEU A 393 29.66 -24.08 -7.20
C LEU A 393 30.77 -23.25 -7.86
N ILE A 394 30.48 -21.98 -8.16
CA ILE A 394 31.43 -21.07 -8.80
C ILE A 394 32.61 -20.77 -7.86
N TYR A 395 32.35 -20.54 -6.57
CA TYR A 395 33.40 -20.27 -5.60
C TYR A 395 34.33 -21.49 -5.38
N LYS A 396 33.77 -22.70 -5.36
CA LYS A 396 34.55 -23.95 -5.34
C LYS A 396 35.41 -24.13 -6.61
N ALA A 397 34.86 -23.79 -7.77
CA ALA A 397 35.58 -23.84 -9.04
C ALA A 397 36.74 -22.83 -9.09
N LEU A 398 36.51 -21.58 -8.68
CA LEU A 398 37.54 -20.52 -8.66
C LEU A 398 38.67 -20.81 -7.67
N SER A 399 38.33 -21.35 -6.50
CA SER A 399 39.33 -21.72 -5.49
C SER A 399 40.08 -23.03 -5.79
N LYS A 400 39.57 -23.84 -6.75
CA LYS A 400 39.98 -25.23 -7.05
C LYS A 400 40.08 -26.10 -5.79
N ASN A 401 39.18 -25.90 -4.83
CA ASN A 401 39.19 -26.63 -3.56
C ASN A 401 37.77 -26.96 -3.09
N GLN A 402 37.49 -28.24 -2.84
CA GLN A 402 36.16 -28.70 -2.40
C GLN A 402 35.79 -28.24 -0.99
N SER A 403 36.79 -27.88 -0.17
CA SER A 403 36.58 -27.38 1.20
C SER A 403 36.16 -25.90 1.26
N ALA A 404 36.17 -25.19 0.13
CA ALA A 404 35.65 -23.83 0.05
C ALA A 404 34.12 -23.84 0.03
N GLN A 405 33.48 -22.89 0.70
CA GLN A 405 32.03 -22.75 0.70
C GLN A 405 31.64 -21.29 0.62
N ALA A 406 30.59 -20.97 -0.13
CA ALA A 406 30.01 -19.65 -0.18
C ALA A 406 28.50 -19.73 0.06
N PHE A 407 27.99 -18.86 0.92
CA PHE A 407 26.58 -18.83 1.29
C PHE A 407 26.04 -17.41 1.16
N LEU A 408 24.87 -17.31 0.51
CA LEU A 408 24.12 -16.08 0.34
C LEU A 408 22.74 -16.27 0.99
N GLY A 409 22.40 -15.41 1.95
CA GLY A 409 21.14 -15.51 2.69
C GLY A 409 20.49 -14.14 2.92
N PRO A 410 19.16 -14.00 2.76
CA PRO A 410 18.47 -12.77 3.08
C PRO A 410 18.34 -12.63 4.60
N GLU A 411 18.38 -11.41 5.13
CA GLU A 411 18.17 -11.16 6.56
C GLU A 411 16.73 -11.44 7.00
N ASN A 412 15.77 -11.14 6.12
CA ASN A 412 14.36 -11.29 6.37
C ASN A 412 13.69 -12.14 5.27
N PRO A 413 13.19 -13.35 5.57
CA PRO A 413 12.56 -14.22 4.57
C PRO A 413 11.21 -13.73 4.05
N GLU A 414 10.47 -12.93 4.83
CA GLU A 414 9.11 -12.49 4.48
C GLU A 414 9.13 -11.37 3.43
N GLU A 415 10.00 -10.36 3.62
CA GLU A 415 10.17 -9.22 2.71
C GLU A 415 11.66 -8.99 2.39
N PRO A 416 12.31 -9.91 1.66
CA PRO A 416 13.76 -9.91 1.48
C PRO A 416 14.28 -8.73 0.66
N TYR A 417 13.40 -7.99 0.00
CA TYR A 417 13.71 -6.81 -0.81
C TYR A 417 13.76 -5.49 -0.02
N LEU A 418 13.47 -5.50 1.29
CA LEU A 418 13.57 -4.32 2.17
C LEU A 418 14.87 -4.27 2.97
N ASP A 419 15.35 -5.45 3.37
CA ASP A 419 16.50 -5.62 4.26
C ASP A 419 17.77 -6.04 3.49
N GLY A 420 18.87 -6.20 4.22
CA GLY A 420 20.15 -6.58 3.65
C GLY A 420 20.21 -8.05 3.21
N ILE A 421 21.20 -8.34 2.36
CA ILE A 421 21.60 -9.71 2.01
C ILE A 421 22.96 -9.97 2.65
N ASN A 422 23.06 -11.06 3.41
CA ASN A 422 24.30 -11.51 4.02
C ASN A 422 25.06 -12.45 3.08
N TYR A 423 26.29 -12.06 2.76
CA TYR A 423 27.22 -12.86 1.96
C TYR A 423 28.40 -13.31 2.82
N ASN A 424 28.52 -14.63 3.01
CA ASN A 424 29.56 -15.23 3.83
C ASN A 424 30.33 -16.29 3.03
N CYS A 425 31.65 -16.29 3.18
CA CYS A 425 32.54 -17.21 2.47
C CYS A 425 33.49 -17.90 3.46
N VAL A 426 33.78 -19.17 3.21
CA VAL A 426 34.77 -19.97 3.93
C VAL A 426 35.92 -20.26 2.99
N ALA A 427 37.08 -19.66 3.28
CA ALA A 427 38.30 -19.90 2.52
C ALA A 427 38.86 -21.31 2.82
N PRO A 428 39.58 -21.94 1.86
CA PRO A 428 40.16 -23.27 2.03
C PRO A 428 41.02 -23.38 3.30
N GLY A 429 40.70 -24.36 4.16
CA GLY A 429 41.47 -24.62 5.38
C GLY A 429 41.25 -23.63 6.54
N LYS A 430 40.34 -22.66 6.40
CA LYS A 430 39.98 -21.71 7.47
C LYS A 430 38.59 -22.01 8.05
N ARG A 431 38.36 -21.53 9.28
CA ARG A 431 37.02 -21.57 9.92
C ARG A 431 36.15 -20.46 9.36
N PHE A 432 34.83 -20.59 9.55
CA PHE A 432 33.85 -19.57 9.19
C PHE A 432 34.21 -18.20 9.80
N GLN A 433 34.30 -17.18 8.94
CA GLN A 433 34.58 -15.80 9.35
C GLN A 433 33.71 -14.83 8.52
N PRO A 434 33.27 -13.71 9.12
CA PRO A 434 32.57 -12.66 8.38
C PRO A 434 33.49 -12.04 7.32
N MET A 435 32.90 -11.58 6.21
CA MET A 435 33.63 -11.06 5.03
C MET A 435 34.65 -9.97 5.37
N SER A 436 34.40 -9.14 6.40
CA SER A 436 35.32 -8.09 6.86
C SER A 436 36.70 -8.62 7.24
N ASN A 437 36.77 -9.85 7.74
CA ASN A 437 37.98 -10.46 8.32
C ASN A 437 38.76 -11.32 7.31
N LEU A 438 38.27 -11.46 6.08
CA LEU A 438 39.00 -12.15 5.00
C LEU A 438 40.18 -11.30 4.48
N SER A 439 41.19 -11.98 3.94
CA SER A 439 42.33 -11.32 3.30
C SER A 439 41.90 -10.57 2.03
N GLY A 440 42.71 -9.59 1.58
CA GLY A 440 42.41 -8.84 0.34
C GLY A 440 42.25 -9.74 -0.89
N GLY A 441 43.09 -10.77 -1.03
CA GLY A 441 42.98 -11.74 -2.10
C GLY A 441 41.73 -12.62 -2.00
N GLU A 442 41.39 -13.08 -0.78
CA GLU A 442 40.16 -13.86 -0.54
C GLU A 442 38.90 -13.05 -0.85
N LYS A 443 38.88 -11.77 -0.46
CA LYS A 443 37.78 -10.85 -0.78
C LYS A 443 37.62 -10.67 -2.29
N THR A 444 38.73 -10.60 -3.02
CA THR A 444 38.74 -10.46 -4.48
C THR A 444 38.18 -11.70 -5.17
N VAL A 445 38.59 -12.90 -4.75
CA VAL A 445 38.05 -14.17 -5.28
C VAL A 445 36.55 -14.31 -4.96
N ALA A 446 36.14 -13.98 -3.74
CA ALA A 446 34.74 -14.00 -3.34
C ALA A 446 33.89 -12.97 -4.10
N ALA A 447 34.43 -11.79 -4.43
CA ALA A 447 33.76 -10.80 -5.25
C ALA A 447 33.61 -11.25 -6.71
N LEU A 448 34.67 -11.83 -7.30
CA LEU A 448 34.62 -12.41 -8.65
C LEU A 448 33.61 -13.56 -8.73
N ALA A 449 33.56 -14.43 -7.71
CA ALA A 449 32.57 -15.50 -7.65
C ALA A 449 31.13 -14.96 -7.67
N LEU A 450 30.86 -13.91 -6.89
CA LEU A 450 29.55 -13.26 -6.86
C LEU A 450 29.21 -12.62 -8.23
N LEU A 451 30.17 -11.97 -8.87
CA LEU A 451 29.99 -11.35 -10.18
C LEU A 451 29.67 -12.40 -11.25
N PHE A 452 30.36 -13.54 -11.26
CA PHE A 452 30.05 -14.65 -12.17
C PHE A 452 28.73 -15.35 -11.85
N ALA A 453 28.34 -15.43 -10.57
CA ALA A 453 27.04 -15.97 -10.18
C ALA A 453 25.89 -15.07 -10.66
N ILE A 454 26.02 -13.75 -10.55
CA ILE A 454 25.04 -12.80 -11.11
C ILE A 454 24.96 -12.92 -12.64
N HIS A 455 26.12 -13.04 -13.30
CA HIS A 455 26.18 -13.27 -14.75
C HIS A 455 25.48 -14.55 -15.19
N SER A 456 25.50 -15.61 -14.37
CA SER A 456 24.83 -16.87 -14.69
C SER A 456 23.31 -16.72 -14.81
N TYR A 457 22.70 -15.80 -14.06
CA TYR A 457 21.26 -15.54 -14.12
C TYR A 457 20.90 -14.69 -15.33
N GLN A 458 21.66 -13.62 -15.57
CA GLN A 458 21.47 -12.75 -16.72
C GLN A 458 22.81 -12.51 -17.43
N PRO A 459 23.06 -13.22 -18.56
CA PRO A 459 24.35 -13.18 -19.22
C PRO A 459 24.60 -11.80 -19.84
N ALA A 460 25.69 -11.16 -19.40
CA ALA A 460 26.21 -9.93 -19.98
C ALA A 460 26.97 -10.22 -21.28
N PRO A 461 26.89 -9.35 -22.30
CA PRO A 461 27.59 -9.59 -23.57
C PRO A 461 29.12 -9.55 -23.44
N PHE A 462 29.65 -8.75 -22.51
CA PHE A 462 31.09 -8.67 -22.23
C PHE A 462 31.37 -8.28 -20.78
N PHE A 463 32.58 -8.57 -20.30
CA PHE A 463 33.13 -8.07 -19.04
C PHE A 463 34.39 -7.25 -19.27
N VAL A 464 34.58 -6.23 -18.44
CA VAL A 464 35.82 -5.45 -18.34
C VAL A 464 36.32 -5.60 -16.92
N LEU A 465 37.51 -6.17 -16.76
CA LEU A 465 38.17 -6.37 -15.46
C LEU A 465 39.45 -5.53 -15.45
N ASP A 466 39.52 -4.57 -14.54
CA ASP A 466 40.65 -3.64 -14.43
C ASP A 466 41.43 -3.92 -13.14
N GLU A 467 42.71 -4.28 -13.29
CA GLU A 467 43.68 -4.54 -12.20
C GLU A 467 43.16 -5.46 -11.07
N ILE A 468 42.32 -6.43 -11.40
CA ILE A 468 41.76 -7.39 -10.43
C ILE A 468 42.82 -8.30 -9.78
N ASP A 469 44.02 -8.30 -10.32
CA ASP A 469 45.18 -9.09 -9.91
C ASP A 469 46.04 -8.39 -8.84
N ALA A 470 45.74 -7.14 -8.49
CA ALA A 470 46.51 -6.35 -7.51
C ALA A 470 46.63 -7.05 -6.13
N ALA A 471 45.55 -7.69 -5.68
CA ALA A 471 45.49 -8.37 -4.38
C ALA A 471 45.62 -9.91 -4.48
N LEU A 472 45.83 -10.46 -5.68
CA LEU A 472 45.93 -11.90 -5.92
C LEU A 472 47.40 -12.32 -6.08
N ASP A 473 47.72 -13.50 -5.55
CA ASP A 473 48.99 -14.17 -5.79
C ASP A 473 48.98 -14.91 -7.14
N ASN A 474 50.15 -15.22 -7.68
CA ASN A 474 50.30 -15.82 -9.01
C ASN A 474 49.56 -17.16 -9.12
N THR A 475 49.42 -17.91 -8.02
CA THR A 475 48.68 -19.18 -8.02
C THR A 475 47.17 -18.98 -8.19
N ASN A 476 46.57 -18.00 -7.49
CA ASN A 476 45.13 -17.73 -7.63
C ASN A 476 44.83 -16.98 -8.94
N ILE A 477 45.75 -16.17 -9.45
CA ILE A 477 45.67 -15.58 -10.80
C ILE A 477 45.53 -16.67 -11.86
N GLY A 478 46.39 -17.68 -11.84
CA GLY A 478 46.31 -18.80 -12.79
C GLY A 478 44.98 -19.57 -12.69
N LYS A 479 44.41 -19.72 -11.49
CA LYS A 479 43.09 -20.34 -11.30
C LYS A 479 41.96 -19.50 -11.90
N VAL A 480 41.97 -18.19 -11.66
CA VAL A 480 40.98 -17.25 -12.19
C VAL A 480 41.06 -17.19 -13.72
N ALA A 481 42.27 -17.10 -14.28
CA ALA A 481 42.50 -17.12 -15.73
C ALA A 481 42.00 -18.43 -16.36
N SER A 482 42.30 -19.59 -15.74
CA SER A 482 41.77 -20.89 -16.19
C SER A 482 40.24 -20.93 -16.21
N TYR A 483 39.59 -20.35 -15.20
CA TYR A 483 38.14 -20.31 -15.10
C TYR A 483 37.50 -19.43 -16.17
N ILE A 484 38.08 -18.26 -16.43
CA ILE A 484 37.64 -17.36 -17.51
C ILE A 484 37.76 -18.06 -18.86
N LEU A 485 38.86 -18.77 -19.11
CA LEU A 485 39.08 -19.53 -20.34
C LEU A 485 38.02 -20.61 -20.55
N GLN A 486 37.63 -21.34 -19.48
CA GLN A 486 36.55 -22.34 -19.56
C GLN A 486 35.18 -21.74 -19.90
N LYS A 487 34.96 -20.45 -19.59
CA LYS A 487 33.70 -19.73 -19.85
C LYS A 487 33.72 -18.88 -21.13
N LYS A 488 34.81 -18.94 -21.90
CA LYS A 488 35.02 -18.17 -23.14
C LYS A 488 33.92 -18.31 -24.19
N THR A 489 33.23 -19.46 -24.28
CA THR A 489 32.19 -19.67 -25.29
C THR A 489 30.98 -18.76 -25.13
N ASN A 490 30.70 -18.29 -23.91
CA ASN A 490 29.47 -17.57 -23.58
C ASN A 490 29.73 -16.11 -23.14
N LEU A 491 30.99 -15.70 -23.01
CA LEU A 491 31.37 -14.42 -22.42
C LEU A 491 32.65 -13.88 -23.06
N GLN A 492 32.58 -12.66 -23.60
CA GLN A 492 33.77 -11.90 -23.98
C GLN A 492 34.35 -11.21 -22.74
N THR A 493 35.61 -11.45 -22.41
CA THR A 493 36.27 -10.82 -21.25
C THR A 493 37.45 -9.98 -21.72
N ILE A 494 37.44 -8.70 -21.37
CA ILE A 494 38.53 -7.74 -21.58
C ILE A 494 39.19 -7.52 -20.23
N VAL A 495 40.49 -7.79 -20.13
CA VAL A 495 41.22 -7.64 -18.89
C VAL A 495 42.40 -6.71 -19.06
N ILE A 496 42.53 -5.78 -18.12
CA ILE A 496 43.66 -4.87 -17.98
C ILE A 496 44.44 -5.36 -16.76
N SER A 497 45.68 -5.77 -16.95
CA SER A 497 46.54 -6.32 -15.91
C SER A 497 48.01 -6.08 -16.26
N LEU A 498 48.84 -5.96 -15.24
CA LEU A 498 50.29 -5.83 -15.36
C LEU A 498 51.03 -7.17 -15.16
N LYS A 499 50.33 -8.24 -14.75
CA LYS A 499 50.93 -9.54 -14.47
C LYS A 499 50.87 -10.46 -15.66
N GLU A 500 52.05 -10.90 -16.10
CA GLU A 500 52.22 -11.79 -17.26
C GLU A 500 51.38 -13.06 -17.13
N GLU A 501 51.28 -13.65 -15.93
CA GLU A 501 50.52 -14.88 -15.71
C GLU A 501 49.02 -14.75 -16.02
N PHE A 502 48.46 -13.54 -15.94
CA PHE A 502 47.05 -13.29 -16.21
C PHE A 502 46.80 -13.20 -17.73
N PHE A 503 47.54 -12.35 -18.42
CA PHE A 503 47.32 -12.10 -19.86
C PHE A 503 48.01 -13.11 -20.79
N HIS A 504 48.87 -13.99 -20.27
CA HIS A 504 49.47 -15.08 -21.05
C HIS A 504 48.44 -16.06 -21.63
N HIS A 505 47.25 -16.16 -21.03
CA HIS A 505 46.16 -17.03 -21.47
C HIS A 505 45.18 -16.32 -22.43
N ALA A 506 45.48 -15.09 -22.85
CA ALA A 506 44.60 -14.30 -23.71
C ALA A 506 44.77 -14.69 -25.20
N ASP A 507 43.70 -14.55 -25.98
CA ASP A 507 43.76 -14.79 -27.43
C ASP A 507 44.41 -13.64 -28.20
N ALA A 508 44.26 -12.40 -27.69
CA ALA A 508 44.81 -11.21 -28.29
C ALA A 508 45.27 -10.23 -27.20
N LEU A 509 46.37 -9.54 -27.46
CA LEU A 509 46.88 -8.47 -26.62
C LEU A 509 46.66 -7.11 -27.29
N VAL A 510 46.21 -6.15 -26.49
CA VAL A 510 46.07 -4.75 -26.89
C VAL A 510 47.07 -3.96 -26.06
N GLY A 511 48.21 -3.64 -26.67
CA GLY A 511 49.26 -2.82 -26.07
C GLY A 511 48.95 -1.33 -26.25
N ILE A 512 49.07 -0.56 -25.17
CA ILE A 512 48.94 0.89 -25.19
C ILE A 512 50.31 1.49 -24.90
N CYS A 513 50.83 2.32 -25.81
CA CYS A 513 52.13 2.96 -25.66
C CYS A 513 52.01 4.49 -25.81
N PRO A 514 52.71 5.29 -25.00
CA PRO A 514 52.77 6.73 -25.19
C PRO A 514 53.61 7.06 -26.44
N ASP A 515 53.17 8.05 -27.22
CA ASP A 515 53.92 8.64 -28.32
C ASP A 515 54.71 9.85 -27.82
N GLU A 516 55.95 10.02 -28.30
CA GLU A 516 56.79 11.15 -27.90
C GLU A 516 56.29 12.46 -28.54
N GLY A 517 55.83 13.39 -27.69
CA GLY A 517 55.32 14.70 -28.11
C GLY A 517 55.24 15.70 -26.95
N GLN A 518 54.86 16.96 -27.23
CA GLN A 518 54.66 18.00 -26.20
C GLN A 518 53.53 17.66 -25.21
N CYS A 519 52.63 16.74 -25.59
CA CYS A 519 51.58 16.17 -24.77
C CYS A 519 51.59 14.64 -24.93
N LEU A 520 51.24 13.90 -23.87
CA LEU A 520 51.18 12.43 -23.90
C LEU A 520 49.99 11.97 -24.75
N ILE A 521 50.26 11.57 -26.00
CA ILE A 521 49.29 10.95 -26.90
C ILE A 521 49.44 9.43 -26.78
N SER A 522 48.36 8.71 -26.47
CA SER A 522 48.40 7.24 -26.39
C SER A 522 48.15 6.63 -27.77
N LYS A 523 49.05 5.75 -28.22
CA LYS A 523 48.90 4.89 -29.40
C LYS A 523 48.51 3.48 -28.95
N VAL A 524 47.71 2.81 -29.79
CA VAL A 524 47.23 1.43 -29.55
C VAL A 524 47.83 0.51 -30.59
N ILE A 525 48.39 -0.61 -30.14
CA ILE A 525 48.98 -1.67 -30.97
C ILE A 525 48.27 -2.96 -30.59
N MET A 526 47.87 -3.77 -31.57
CA MET A 526 47.23 -5.06 -31.34
C MET A 526 48.15 -6.18 -31.81
N MET A 527 48.20 -7.26 -31.03
CA MET A 527 48.94 -8.47 -31.35
C MET A 527 48.03 -9.68 -31.13
N ASP A 528 47.93 -10.55 -32.15
CA ASP A 528 47.21 -11.81 -32.05
C ASP A 528 48.13 -12.87 -31.41
N LEU A 529 47.66 -13.51 -30.34
CA LEU A 529 48.38 -14.58 -29.65
C LEU A 529 47.92 -15.98 -30.10
N ALA A 530 46.82 -16.08 -30.87
CA ALA A 530 46.29 -17.38 -31.32
C ALA A 530 47.27 -18.15 -32.22
N GLU A 531 48.21 -17.46 -32.86
CA GLU A 531 49.26 -18.05 -33.71
C GLU A 531 50.36 -18.78 -32.89
N TYR A 532 50.42 -18.56 -31.58
CA TYR A 532 51.42 -19.11 -30.68
C TYR A 532 50.76 -20.10 -29.69
N PRO A 533 50.65 -21.39 -30.03
CA PRO A 533 50.03 -22.37 -29.15
C PRO A 533 50.78 -22.48 -27.83
N LEU A 534 50.06 -22.34 -26.72
CA LEU A 534 50.55 -22.65 -25.39
C LEU A 534 50.98 -24.12 -25.37
N ALA A 535 52.22 -24.40 -24.98
CA ALA A 535 52.67 -25.78 -24.81
C ALA A 535 51.78 -26.44 -23.75
N GLU A 536 50.98 -27.42 -24.17
CA GLU A 536 50.15 -28.22 -23.27
C GLU A 536 51.05 -28.86 -22.20
N THR A 537 50.99 -28.36 -20.98
CA THR A 537 51.40 -29.15 -19.81
C THR A 537 50.32 -30.21 -19.60
N ASP A 538 50.61 -31.42 -20.06
CA ASP A 538 49.89 -32.67 -19.81
C ASP A 538 49.62 -32.88 -18.31
N GLU A 539 48.54 -32.32 -17.78
CA GLU A 539 47.93 -32.75 -16.51
C GLU A 539 46.45 -33.14 -16.67
N SER A 540 45.85 -32.99 -17.86
CA SER A 540 44.43 -33.27 -18.09
C SER A 540 44.10 -34.71 -18.53
N ILE A 541 45.10 -35.53 -18.91
CA ILE A 541 44.85 -36.92 -19.38
C ILE A 541 44.67 -37.93 -18.22
N ALA A 542 44.95 -37.57 -16.98
CA ALA A 542 44.86 -38.51 -15.86
C ALA A 542 43.42 -38.77 -15.32
N PHE A 543 42.39 -38.04 -15.77
CA PHE A 543 41.05 -38.11 -15.14
C PHE A 543 39.92 -38.72 -16.01
N SER A 544 40.22 -39.29 -17.18
CA SER A 544 39.21 -39.96 -18.02
C SER A 544 39.20 -41.50 -17.94
N LEU A 545 39.84 -42.10 -16.94
CA LEU A 545 39.75 -43.54 -16.68
C LEU A 545 39.51 -43.81 -15.19
N ARG A 546 38.27 -43.56 -14.73
CA ARG A 546 37.57 -44.41 -13.75
C ARG A 546 36.08 -44.12 -13.67
#